data_AF-A0A3M6UF78-F1
#
_entry.id   AF-A0A3M6UF78-F1
#
_cell.length_a   1.000
_cell.length_b   1.000
_cell.length_c   1.000
_cell.angle_alpha   90.00
_cell.angle_beta   90.00
_cell.angle_gamma   90.00
#
_symmetry.space_group_name_H-M   'P 1'
#
loop_
_entity.id
_entity.type
_entity.pdbx_description
1 polymer ?
#
loop_
_entity_poly.entity_id
_entity_poly.type
_entity_poly.pdbx_seq_one_letter_code
_entity_poly.pdbx_strand_id
1 'polypeptide(L)'
;KLGAKFTILFEMATEVDCDAMKAENIRLRHTLFVMVTDRQKMASKLTGVQNLGQQLQKKEIENSNLREKIERIEGSLARAENRITQLSLQAGNGQHLSGQTAIVTPGVSKKVLEALTRDNTRLKQALDHLTNRGPAGVDLAVENKELHEIIMNLRDEKNMKSNEVKELKAALSAAHEGNIELMKGQVLRLTALVTKLERNLNAKQVFCETVVTENDSLKNELQSLRDDRVTRVRDLKRGLGQLSTQPDVRRILNQVYDTPDGDPEEYASSEEHTTLKEEVSKLTRELEAKAAEREEFIVELNRRKEEQTQSNNLHTAQLKSFEEGQAQMLRQLHALSDELTEVKRDRAEKDIQLKDNEMEQELMRNALEGYENDFKMERQEKVKALSDREQVSRERDQFKQRFEQLKQEHIGLRQNIERMYSEAQRQHAQGQNRLPTPSRTCAAQVQEPWQQVHQSPMRARAFGMEVKADGHGPDVTDCPTSPPKDAMRRFTSQGSQLQCPNCRKLFPHDLLENHMRDCTGDD
;
A
#
# COMPACT_ATOMS: atom_id res chain seq x y z
N LYS A 1 -55.30 14.48 45.96
CA LYS A 1 -54.05 15.25 45.71
C LYS A 1 -52.93 14.43 45.05
N LEU A 2 -53.14 13.14 44.72
CA LEU A 2 -52.19 12.32 43.94
C LEU A 2 -52.43 12.35 42.41
N GLY A 3 -53.60 12.83 41.96
CA GLY A 3 -53.93 12.90 40.52
C GLY A 3 -53.21 14.01 39.74
N ALA A 4 -52.81 15.12 40.38
CA ALA A 4 -52.25 16.27 39.67
C ALA A 4 -50.72 16.19 39.45
N LYS A 5 -50.02 15.31 40.17
CA LYS A 5 -48.56 15.11 39.99
C LYS A 5 -48.23 14.08 38.91
N PHE A 6 -49.17 13.20 38.56
CA PHE A 6 -48.99 12.27 37.44
C PHE A 6 -49.22 12.93 36.08
N THR A 7 -50.01 14.01 36.00
CA THR A 7 -50.27 14.72 34.75
C THR A 7 -49.05 15.50 34.25
N ILE A 8 -48.31 16.16 35.15
CA ILE A 8 -47.17 17.01 34.78
C ILE A 8 -45.93 16.18 34.37
N LEU A 9 -45.73 15.00 34.98
CA LEU A 9 -44.66 14.08 34.58
C LEU A 9 -44.97 13.37 33.25
N PHE A 10 -46.25 13.26 32.86
CA PHE A 10 -46.65 12.75 31.54
C PHE A 10 -46.57 13.85 30.46
N GLU A 11 -46.80 15.12 30.81
CA GLU A 11 -46.64 16.27 29.92
C GLU A 11 -45.17 16.62 29.64
N MET A 12 -44.26 16.47 30.60
CA MET A 12 -42.82 16.73 30.38
C MET A 12 -42.08 15.61 29.63
N ALA A 13 -42.67 14.41 29.54
CA ALA A 13 -42.14 13.31 28.72
C ALA A 13 -42.69 13.31 27.28
N THR A 14 -43.57 14.26 26.94
CA THR A 14 -44.25 14.31 25.63
C THR A 14 -43.95 15.56 24.79
N GLU A 15 -43.13 16.49 25.28
CA GLU A 15 -42.55 17.56 24.43
C GLU A 15 -41.22 17.12 23.79
N VAL A 16 -41.23 15.97 23.13
CA VAL A 16 -40.32 15.84 21.98
C VAL A 16 -40.91 16.76 20.93
N ASP A 17 -40.18 17.81 20.55
CA ASP A 17 -40.60 18.79 19.54
C ASP A 17 -41.08 18.04 18.29
N CYS A 18 -42.40 17.85 18.25
CA CYS A 18 -43.04 16.88 17.38
C CYS A 18 -42.92 17.36 15.93
N ASP A 19 -42.73 18.66 15.75
CA ASP A 19 -42.52 19.29 14.47
C ASP A 19 -41.06 19.18 14.02
N ALA A 20 -40.09 19.28 14.93
CA ALA A 20 -38.68 18.95 14.63
C ALA A 20 -38.51 17.48 14.23
N MET A 21 -39.16 16.55 14.93
CA MET A 21 -39.14 15.14 14.55
C MET A 21 -39.85 14.87 13.22
N LYS A 22 -40.98 15.53 12.94
CA LYS A 22 -41.63 15.41 11.63
C LYS A 22 -40.75 15.96 10.51
N ALA A 23 -40.10 17.10 10.72
CA ALA A 23 -39.19 17.70 9.75
C ALA A 23 -38.01 16.77 9.46
N GLU A 24 -37.40 16.21 10.50
CA GLU A 24 -36.31 15.25 10.36
C GLU A 24 -36.78 13.94 9.71
N ASN A 25 -37.98 13.44 10.04
CA ASN A 25 -38.55 12.27 9.39
C ASN A 25 -38.81 12.51 7.88
N ILE A 26 -39.28 13.72 7.51
CA ILE A 26 -39.45 14.12 6.11
C ILE A 26 -38.10 14.17 5.40
N ARG A 27 -37.06 14.73 6.04
CA ARG A 27 -35.69 14.80 5.49
C ARG A 27 -35.09 13.41 5.28
N LEU A 28 -35.25 12.52 6.26
CA LEU A 28 -34.79 11.13 6.16
C LEU A 28 -35.55 10.35 5.10
N ARG A 29 -36.87 10.51 4.98
CA ARG A 29 -37.66 9.91 3.89
C ARG A 29 -37.21 10.40 2.53
N HIS A 30 -36.94 11.70 2.37
CA HIS A 30 -36.44 12.25 1.12
C HIS A 30 -35.05 11.69 0.78
N THR A 31 -34.14 11.63 1.76
CA THR A 31 -32.80 11.06 1.59
C THR A 31 -32.87 9.58 1.20
N LEU A 32 -33.70 8.80 1.89
CA LEU A 32 -33.93 7.38 1.57
C LEU A 32 -34.51 7.21 0.17
N PHE A 33 -35.46 8.05 -0.23
CA PHE A 33 -36.02 8.04 -1.58
C PHE A 33 -34.94 8.29 -2.64
N VAL A 34 -34.10 9.31 -2.46
CA VAL A 34 -32.97 9.60 -3.37
C VAL A 34 -32.02 8.41 -3.45
N MET A 35 -31.61 7.85 -2.31
CA MET A 35 -30.72 6.68 -2.28
C MET A 35 -31.30 5.46 -2.98
N VAL A 36 -32.61 5.18 -2.81
CA VAL A 36 -33.29 4.08 -3.51
C VAL A 36 -33.34 4.33 -5.02
N THR A 37 -33.64 5.57 -5.44
CA THR A 37 -33.65 5.90 -6.88
C THR A 37 -32.27 5.79 -7.51
N ASP A 38 -31.22 6.20 -6.82
CA ASP A 38 -29.85 6.10 -7.32
C ASP A 38 -29.35 4.65 -7.34
N ARG A 39 -29.71 3.85 -6.33
CA ARG A 39 -29.48 2.39 -6.38
C ARG A 39 -30.17 1.75 -7.59
N GLN A 40 -31.41 2.14 -7.90
CA GLN A 40 -32.14 1.62 -9.06
C GLN A 40 -31.44 2.02 -10.37
N LYS A 41 -30.99 3.28 -10.50
CA LYS A 41 -30.21 3.74 -11.67
C LYS A 41 -28.91 2.96 -11.82
N MET A 42 -28.20 2.72 -10.72
CA MET A 42 -26.95 1.95 -10.74
C MET A 42 -27.18 0.49 -11.13
N ALA A 43 -28.27 -0.12 -10.67
CA ALA A 43 -28.67 -1.46 -11.09
C ALA A 43 -28.96 -1.53 -12.60
N SER A 44 -29.71 -0.56 -13.15
CA SER A 44 -29.96 -0.49 -14.60
C SER A 44 -28.69 -0.29 -15.42
N LYS A 45 -27.75 0.54 -14.94
CA LYS A 45 -26.43 0.70 -15.56
C LYS A 45 -25.63 -0.60 -15.56
N LEU A 46 -25.63 -1.33 -14.45
CA LEU A 46 -24.95 -2.62 -14.33
C LEU A 46 -25.51 -3.64 -15.33
N THR A 47 -26.83 -3.74 -15.47
CA THR A 47 -27.48 -4.58 -16.49
C THR A 47 -27.05 -4.16 -17.91
N GLY A 48 -26.99 -2.86 -18.18
CA GLY A 48 -26.51 -2.32 -19.46
C GLY A 48 -25.07 -2.74 -19.77
N VAL A 49 -24.17 -2.64 -18.78
CA VAL A 49 -22.76 -3.07 -18.91
C VAL A 49 -22.67 -4.58 -19.14
N GLN A 50 -23.46 -5.38 -18.42
CA GLN A 50 -23.49 -6.84 -18.61
C GLN A 50 -23.95 -7.22 -20.03
N ASN A 51 -25.00 -6.55 -20.54
CA ASN A 51 -25.48 -6.77 -21.91
C ASN A 51 -24.43 -6.39 -22.96
N LEU A 52 -23.74 -5.26 -22.77
CA LEU A 52 -22.63 -4.87 -23.65
C LEU A 52 -21.47 -5.87 -23.60
N GLY A 53 -21.15 -6.40 -22.41
CA GLY A 53 -20.15 -7.45 -22.24
C GLY A 53 -20.50 -8.73 -23.02
N GLN A 54 -21.76 -9.17 -22.96
CA GLN A 54 -22.23 -10.33 -23.73
C GLN A 54 -22.18 -10.08 -25.25
N GLN A 55 -22.55 -8.87 -25.71
CA GLN A 55 -22.44 -8.51 -27.12
C GLN A 55 -21.00 -8.47 -27.60
N LEU A 56 -20.08 -7.95 -26.78
CA LEU A 56 -18.66 -7.91 -27.09
C LEU A 56 -18.09 -9.33 -27.23
N GLN A 57 -18.38 -10.22 -26.27
CA GLN A 57 -17.95 -11.62 -26.32
C GLN A 57 -18.47 -12.34 -27.57
N LYS A 58 -19.74 -12.12 -27.93
CA LYS A 58 -20.30 -12.67 -29.18
C LYS A 58 -19.54 -12.15 -30.42
N LYS A 59 -19.18 -10.87 -30.45
CA LYS A 59 -18.43 -10.26 -31.54
C LYS A 59 -16.99 -10.74 -31.61
N GLU A 60 -16.35 -11.03 -30.48
CA GLU A 60 -15.01 -11.63 -30.43
C GLU A 60 -15.00 -13.04 -31.05
N ILE A 61 -15.99 -13.87 -30.71
CA ILE A 61 -16.16 -15.21 -31.30
C ILE A 61 -16.40 -15.11 -32.81
N GLU A 62 -17.28 -14.20 -33.25
CA GLU A 62 -17.52 -13.94 -34.68
C GLU A 62 -16.22 -13.51 -35.41
N ASN A 63 -15.39 -12.66 -34.79
CA ASN A 63 -14.12 -12.22 -35.37
C ASN A 63 -13.12 -13.37 -35.49
N SER A 64 -13.01 -14.22 -34.45
CA SER A 64 -12.17 -15.42 -34.49
C SER A 64 -12.54 -16.35 -35.64
N ASN A 65 -13.84 -16.63 -35.80
CA ASN A 65 -14.33 -17.48 -36.88
C ASN A 65 -14.06 -16.90 -38.28
N LEU A 66 -14.15 -15.57 -38.42
CA LEU A 66 -13.83 -14.90 -39.67
C LEU A 66 -12.33 -14.98 -40.00
N ARG A 67 -11.45 -14.84 -39.00
CA ARG A 67 -10.00 -14.99 -39.19
C ARG A 67 -9.64 -16.40 -39.67
N GLU A 68 -10.18 -17.43 -39.04
CA GLU A 68 -9.97 -18.82 -39.48
C GLU A 68 -10.50 -19.09 -40.90
N LYS A 69 -11.57 -18.38 -41.30
CA LYS A 69 -12.09 -18.48 -42.67
C LYS A 69 -11.15 -17.80 -43.67
N ILE A 70 -10.59 -16.65 -43.33
CA ILE A 70 -9.61 -15.93 -44.16
C ILE A 70 -8.38 -16.80 -44.39
N GLU A 71 -7.80 -17.36 -43.33
CA GLU A 71 -6.61 -18.21 -43.42
C GLU A 71 -6.83 -19.43 -44.34
N ARG A 72 -8.01 -20.06 -44.25
CA ARG A 72 -8.39 -21.18 -45.15
C ARG A 72 -8.52 -20.76 -46.61
N ILE A 73 -9.05 -19.57 -46.86
CA ILE A 73 -9.19 -19.03 -48.22
C ILE A 73 -7.82 -18.66 -48.78
N GLU A 74 -6.95 -17.99 -48.00
CA GLU A 74 -5.58 -17.66 -48.39
C GLU A 74 -4.77 -18.92 -48.74
N GLY A 75 -4.84 -19.96 -47.90
CA GLY A 75 -4.20 -21.23 -48.20
C GLY A 75 -4.74 -21.91 -49.46
N SER A 76 -6.02 -21.73 -49.78
CA SER A 76 -6.63 -22.26 -51.01
C SER A 76 -6.23 -21.44 -52.24
N LEU A 77 -6.12 -20.12 -52.09
CA LEU A 77 -5.66 -19.21 -53.13
C LEU A 77 -4.22 -19.51 -53.51
N ALA A 78 -3.31 -19.62 -52.54
CA ALA A 78 -1.91 -19.97 -52.79
C ALA A 78 -1.75 -21.32 -53.51
N ARG A 79 -2.61 -22.30 -53.19
CA ARG A 79 -2.66 -23.58 -53.92
C ARG A 79 -3.16 -23.41 -55.36
N ALA A 80 -4.18 -22.60 -55.57
CA ALA A 80 -4.71 -22.31 -56.89
C ALA A 80 -3.68 -21.56 -57.76
N GLU A 81 -3.02 -20.54 -57.22
CA GLU A 81 -1.95 -19.78 -57.89
C GLU A 81 -0.75 -20.66 -58.26
N ASN A 82 -0.30 -21.53 -57.35
CA ASN A 82 0.73 -22.52 -57.66
C ASN A 82 0.30 -23.45 -58.80
N ARG A 83 -0.95 -23.92 -58.80
CA ARG A 83 -1.46 -24.78 -59.85
C ARG A 83 -1.58 -24.05 -61.19
N ILE A 84 -2.01 -22.79 -61.19
CA ILE A 84 -2.04 -21.93 -62.38
C ILE A 84 -0.63 -21.73 -62.93
N THR A 85 0.37 -21.49 -62.07
CA THR A 85 1.76 -21.32 -62.47
C THR A 85 2.33 -22.58 -63.10
N GLN A 86 2.08 -23.75 -62.50
CA GLN A 86 2.49 -25.05 -63.06
C GLN A 86 1.81 -25.35 -64.40
N LEU A 87 0.50 -25.09 -64.51
CA LEU A 87 -0.23 -25.27 -65.77
C LEU A 87 0.21 -24.27 -66.83
N SER A 88 0.58 -23.04 -66.45
CA SER A 88 1.11 -22.02 -67.38
C SER A 88 2.50 -22.39 -67.91
N LEU A 89 3.35 -23.00 -67.08
CA LEU A 89 4.64 -23.56 -67.49
C LEU A 89 4.47 -24.77 -68.44
N GLN A 90 3.41 -25.57 -68.26
CA GLN A 90 3.07 -26.66 -69.19
C GLN A 90 2.41 -26.15 -70.48
N ALA A 91 1.58 -25.11 -70.40
CA ALA A 91 0.88 -24.51 -71.55
C ALA A 91 1.79 -23.62 -72.40
N GLY A 92 2.87 -23.07 -71.84
CA GLY A 92 3.95 -22.39 -72.58
C GLY A 92 4.68 -23.28 -73.59
N ASN A 93 4.43 -24.60 -73.54
CA ASN A 93 4.93 -25.61 -74.48
C ASN A 93 3.82 -26.16 -75.42
N GLY A 94 2.71 -25.45 -75.63
CA GLY A 94 1.53 -26.00 -76.29
C GLY A 94 0.76 -25.05 -77.21
N GLN A 95 1.42 -24.41 -78.18
CA GLN A 95 0.76 -23.97 -79.42
C GLN A 95 1.52 -24.50 -80.64
N HIS A 96 1.17 -25.70 -81.08
CA HIS A 96 0.65 -25.94 -82.43
C HIS A 96 0.21 -27.40 -82.56
N LEU A 97 -1.10 -27.62 -82.60
CA LEU A 97 -1.66 -28.79 -83.27
C LEU A 97 -1.57 -28.51 -84.78
N SER A 98 -0.50 -29.00 -85.41
CA SER A 98 -0.54 -29.47 -86.81
C SER A 98 0.79 -30.12 -87.18
N GLY A 99 0.73 -31.40 -87.53
CA GLY A 99 1.62 -32.00 -88.53
C GLY A 99 3.07 -32.28 -88.11
N GLN A 100 3.36 -33.58 -87.97
CA GLN A 100 4.62 -34.20 -88.41
C GLN A 100 5.93 -33.46 -88.08
N THR A 101 6.59 -33.89 -87.01
CA THR A 101 7.95 -34.48 -87.01
C THR A 101 8.42 -34.53 -85.57
N ALA A 102 9.05 -35.65 -85.21
CA ALA A 102 9.64 -35.86 -83.89
C ALA A 102 10.80 -34.86 -83.69
N ILE A 103 10.51 -33.72 -83.06
CA ILE A 103 11.54 -32.83 -82.53
C ILE A 103 11.82 -33.30 -81.11
N VAL A 104 12.92 -34.03 -80.97
CA VAL A 104 13.53 -34.29 -79.66
C VAL A 104 14.03 -32.94 -79.14
N THR A 105 13.26 -32.31 -78.28
CA THR A 105 13.71 -31.14 -77.52
C THR A 105 14.84 -31.61 -76.60
N PRO A 106 16.09 -31.11 -76.74
CA PRO A 106 17.14 -31.49 -75.82
C PRO A 106 16.83 -30.83 -74.48
N GLY A 107 16.30 -31.63 -73.55
CA GLY A 107 16.27 -31.28 -72.15
C GLY A 107 17.67 -30.86 -71.71
N VAL A 108 17.74 -29.81 -70.90
CA VAL A 108 18.94 -29.30 -70.25
C VAL A 108 19.85 -30.47 -69.89
N SER A 109 21.05 -30.54 -70.48
CA SER A 109 21.87 -31.75 -70.37
C SER A 109 22.02 -32.13 -68.89
N LYS A 110 21.91 -33.42 -68.57
CA LYS A 110 21.98 -33.91 -67.18
C LYS A 110 23.20 -33.33 -66.42
N LYS A 111 24.32 -33.15 -67.13
CA LYS A 111 25.53 -32.50 -66.61
C LYS A 111 25.32 -31.04 -66.24
N VAL A 112 24.60 -30.26 -67.06
CA VAL A 112 24.26 -28.86 -66.76
C VAL A 112 23.29 -28.78 -65.58
N LEU A 113 22.29 -29.67 -65.53
CA LEU A 113 21.36 -29.73 -64.40
C LEU A 113 22.06 -30.12 -63.09
N GLU A 114 22.96 -31.11 -63.12
CA GLU A 114 23.77 -31.54 -61.97
C GLU A 114 24.79 -30.48 -61.55
N ALA A 115 25.36 -29.73 -62.48
CA ALA A 115 26.26 -28.60 -62.20
C ALA A 115 25.50 -27.46 -61.54
N LEU A 116 24.37 -27.03 -62.14
CA LEU A 116 23.50 -26.01 -61.56
C LEU A 116 22.95 -26.43 -60.21
N THR A 117 22.59 -27.71 -60.02
CA THR A 117 22.12 -28.21 -58.73
C THR A 117 23.22 -28.14 -57.67
N ARG A 118 24.47 -28.51 -58.01
CA ARG A 118 25.62 -28.39 -57.09
C ARG A 118 25.93 -26.93 -56.75
N ASP A 119 25.94 -26.04 -57.74
CA ASP A 119 26.20 -24.62 -57.51
C ASP A 119 25.07 -23.98 -56.71
N ASN A 120 23.82 -24.34 -56.96
CA ASN A 120 22.67 -23.87 -56.19
C ASN A 120 22.70 -24.43 -54.75
N THR A 121 23.18 -25.66 -54.54
CA THR A 121 23.38 -26.23 -53.20
C THR A 121 24.51 -25.50 -52.45
N ARG A 122 25.63 -25.18 -53.12
CA ARG A 122 26.73 -24.38 -52.55
C ARG A 122 26.28 -22.96 -52.23
N LEU A 123 25.52 -22.33 -53.12
CA LEU A 123 24.94 -21.01 -52.89
C LEU A 123 23.94 -21.03 -51.74
N LYS A 124 23.10 -22.06 -51.62
CA LYS A 124 22.21 -22.23 -50.46
C LYS A 124 22.99 -22.40 -49.15
N GLN A 125 24.05 -23.20 -49.14
CA GLN A 125 24.91 -23.37 -47.96
C GLN A 125 25.64 -22.07 -47.59
N ALA A 126 26.17 -21.34 -48.59
CA ALA A 126 26.81 -20.04 -48.36
C ALA A 126 25.80 -18.98 -47.90
N LEU A 127 24.59 -19.00 -48.45
CA LEU A 127 23.49 -18.13 -48.03
C LEU A 127 23.09 -18.46 -46.59
N ASP A 128 22.88 -19.73 -46.23
CA ASP A 128 22.57 -20.16 -44.85
C ASP A 128 23.66 -19.75 -43.84
N HIS A 129 24.94 -19.79 -44.24
CA HIS A 129 26.03 -19.30 -43.40
C HIS A 129 26.02 -17.77 -43.22
N LEU A 130 25.47 -17.02 -44.18
CA LEU A 130 25.32 -15.56 -44.14
C LEU A 130 24.00 -15.12 -43.50
N THR A 131 22.91 -15.87 -43.63
CA THR A 131 21.62 -15.56 -42.97
C THR A 131 21.61 -15.93 -41.49
N ASN A 132 22.39 -16.93 -41.08
CA ASN A 132 22.52 -17.29 -39.66
C ASN A 132 23.60 -16.48 -38.93
N ARG A 133 24.41 -15.69 -39.64
CA ARG A 133 25.46 -14.86 -39.02
C ARG A 133 25.20 -13.38 -39.26
N GLY A 134 25.16 -12.58 -38.19
CA GLY A 134 24.95 -11.13 -38.25
C GLY A 134 26.11 -10.38 -38.91
N PRO A 135 26.06 -9.03 -38.97
CA PRO A 135 27.04 -8.18 -39.68
C PRO A 135 28.51 -8.39 -39.29
N ALA A 136 28.78 -9.02 -38.14
CA ALA A 136 30.10 -9.34 -37.62
C ALA A 136 30.44 -10.85 -37.61
N GLY A 137 29.63 -11.71 -38.24
CA GLY A 137 29.85 -13.16 -38.23
C GLY A 137 29.30 -13.89 -36.98
N VAL A 138 28.52 -13.20 -36.13
CA VAL A 138 27.95 -13.72 -34.88
C VAL A 138 26.70 -14.54 -35.18
N ASP A 139 26.58 -15.75 -34.64
CA ASP A 139 25.41 -16.61 -34.81
C ASP A 139 24.16 -15.94 -34.23
N LEU A 140 23.26 -15.50 -35.12
CA LEU A 140 22.03 -14.79 -34.75
C LEU A 140 21.09 -15.65 -33.91
N ALA A 141 21.18 -16.98 -33.97
CA ALA A 141 20.38 -17.85 -33.11
C ALA A 141 20.88 -17.81 -31.66
N VAL A 142 22.19 -17.70 -31.46
CA VAL A 142 22.81 -17.56 -30.13
C VAL A 142 22.50 -16.18 -29.56
N GLU A 143 22.71 -15.13 -30.35
CA GLU A 143 22.42 -13.75 -29.94
C GLU A 143 20.92 -13.54 -29.64
N ASN A 144 20.03 -14.10 -30.47
CA ASN A 144 18.60 -14.06 -30.17
C ASN A 144 18.23 -14.83 -28.91
N LYS A 145 18.89 -15.95 -28.63
CA LYS A 145 18.66 -16.72 -27.40
C LYS A 145 19.12 -15.93 -26.17
N GLU A 146 20.31 -15.34 -26.22
CA GLU A 146 20.85 -14.48 -25.15
C GLU A 146 19.97 -13.25 -24.94
N LEU A 147 19.54 -12.58 -26.00
CA LEU A 147 18.59 -11.46 -25.93
C LEU A 147 17.24 -11.90 -25.35
N HIS A 148 16.74 -13.07 -25.73
CA HIS A 148 15.48 -13.59 -25.18
C HIS A 148 15.59 -13.86 -23.67
N GLU A 149 16.71 -14.41 -23.22
CA GLU A 149 17.00 -14.67 -21.82
C GLU A 149 17.13 -13.36 -21.02
N ILE A 150 17.81 -12.36 -21.59
CA ILE A 150 17.87 -11.00 -21.02
C ILE A 150 16.47 -10.39 -20.92
N ILE A 151 15.67 -10.50 -21.98
CA ILE A 151 14.29 -9.97 -22.01
C ILE A 151 13.40 -10.67 -20.97
N MET A 152 13.53 -11.99 -20.81
CA MET A 152 12.80 -12.73 -19.79
C MET A 152 13.21 -12.29 -18.38
N ASN A 153 14.50 -12.19 -18.10
CA ASN A 153 15.01 -11.72 -16.81
C ASN A 153 14.54 -10.29 -16.49
N LEU A 154 14.63 -9.36 -17.46
CA LEU A 154 14.17 -7.99 -17.29
C LEU A 154 12.64 -7.92 -17.11
N ARG A 155 11.87 -8.79 -17.78
CA ARG A 155 10.42 -8.89 -17.60
C ARG A 155 10.08 -9.36 -16.19
N ASP A 156 10.75 -10.38 -15.69
CA ASP A 156 10.52 -10.93 -14.36
C ASP A 156 10.91 -9.92 -13.27
N GLU A 157 12.04 -9.22 -13.46
CA GLU A 157 12.47 -8.13 -12.58
C GLU A 157 11.45 -6.98 -12.58
N LYS A 158 10.98 -6.54 -13.76
CA LYS A 158 9.91 -5.54 -13.87
C LYS A 158 8.64 -5.98 -13.14
N ASN A 159 8.25 -7.25 -13.26
CA ASN A 159 7.06 -7.79 -12.60
C ASN A 159 7.23 -7.82 -11.08
N MET A 160 8.40 -8.22 -10.59
CA MET A 160 8.72 -8.15 -9.16
C MET A 160 8.66 -6.71 -8.65
N LYS A 161 9.29 -5.76 -9.34
CA LYS A 161 9.24 -4.33 -8.97
C LYS A 161 7.83 -3.74 -9.02
N SER A 162 7.03 -4.12 -10.00
CA SER A 162 5.61 -3.73 -10.08
C SER A 162 4.81 -4.23 -8.87
N ASN A 163 5.08 -5.47 -8.42
CA ASN A 163 4.45 -6.04 -7.24
C ASN A 163 4.91 -5.35 -5.95
N GLU A 164 6.21 -5.10 -5.79
CA GLU A 164 6.76 -4.31 -4.67
C GLU A 164 6.08 -2.93 -4.58
N VAL A 165 5.92 -2.23 -5.71
CA VAL A 165 5.24 -0.92 -5.75
C VAL A 165 3.77 -1.03 -5.36
N LYS A 166 3.06 -2.07 -5.78
CA LYS A 166 1.66 -2.30 -5.38
C LYS A 166 1.56 -2.55 -3.87
N GLU A 167 2.46 -3.35 -3.31
CA GLU A 167 2.50 -3.61 -1.87
C GLU A 167 2.83 -2.34 -1.06
N LEU A 168 3.78 -1.52 -1.53
CA LEU A 168 4.10 -0.23 -0.93
C LEU A 168 2.94 0.77 -1.01
N LYS A 169 2.18 0.77 -2.11
CA LYS A 169 0.96 1.58 -2.21
C LYS A 169 -0.10 1.12 -1.22
N ALA A 170 -0.31 -0.18 -1.07
CA ALA A 170 -1.21 -0.73 -0.07
C ALA A 170 -0.74 -0.41 1.36
N ALA A 171 0.57 -0.43 1.61
CA ALA A 171 1.20 0.04 2.85
C ALA A 171 0.80 1.47 3.19
N LEU A 172 0.98 2.35 2.21
CA LEU A 172 0.79 3.77 2.37
C LEU A 172 -0.67 4.10 2.61
N SER A 173 -1.58 3.44 1.90
CA SER A 173 -3.03 3.52 2.14
C SER A 173 -3.39 3.04 3.55
N ALA A 174 -2.89 1.89 3.99
CA ALA A 174 -3.18 1.37 5.32
C ALA A 174 -2.61 2.26 6.45
N ALA A 175 -1.44 2.85 6.25
CA ALA A 175 -0.85 3.82 7.18
C ALA A 175 -1.67 5.13 7.22
N HIS A 176 -2.18 5.58 6.07
CA HIS A 176 -3.08 6.73 5.98
C HIS A 176 -4.44 6.48 6.68
N GLU A 177 -4.96 5.26 6.57
CA GLU A 177 -6.22 4.84 7.18
C GLU A 177 -6.10 4.43 8.66
N GLY A 178 -4.89 4.45 9.23
CA GLY A 178 -4.65 4.08 10.63
C GLY A 178 -4.82 2.58 10.91
N ASN A 179 -4.68 1.73 9.90
CA ASN A 179 -4.90 0.28 10.02
C ASN A 179 -3.66 -0.43 10.58
N ILE A 180 -3.59 -0.48 11.93
CA ILE A 180 -2.48 -1.03 12.72
C ILE A 180 -2.16 -2.50 12.37
N GLU A 181 -3.16 -3.29 12.02
CA GLU A 181 -3.03 -4.72 11.78
C GLU A 181 -2.29 -5.01 10.46
N LEU A 182 -2.57 -4.21 9.44
CA LEU A 182 -1.89 -4.26 8.14
C LEU A 182 -0.44 -3.77 8.26
N MET A 183 -0.19 -2.75 9.09
CA MET A 183 1.17 -2.28 9.39
C MET A 183 2.00 -3.33 10.14
N LYS A 184 1.42 -4.03 11.13
CA LYS A 184 2.11 -5.14 11.82
C LYS A 184 2.49 -6.26 10.85
N GLY A 185 1.59 -6.63 9.94
CA GLY A 185 1.86 -7.60 8.89
C GLY A 185 3.01 -7.19 7.96
N GLN A 186 3.16 -5.90 7.70
CA GLN A 186 4.29 -5.37 6.92
C GLN A 186 5.60 -5.36 7.68
N VAL A 187 5.60 -4.98 8.96
CA VAL A 187 6.80 -5.06 9.79
C VAL A 187 7.34 -6.48 9.82
N LEU A 188 6.47 -7.49 9.97
CA LEU A 188 6.86 -8.90 9.94
C LEU A 188 7.46 -9.31 8.59
N ARG A 189 6.83 -8.90 7.48
CA ARG A 189 7.35 -9.20 6.12
C ARG A 189 8.70 -8.54 5.86
N LEU A 190 8.84 -7.26 6.21
CA LEU A 190 10.10 -6.53 6.07
C LEU A 190 11.20 -7.14 6.94
N THR A 191 10.87 -7.54 8.16
CA THR A 191 11.79 -8.26 9.05
C THR A 191 12.28 -9.56 8.39
N ALA A 192 11.38 -10.37 7.81
CA ALA A 192 11.77 -11.59 7.11
C ALA A 192 12.65 -11.32 5.87
N LEU A 193 12.37 -10.23 5.14
CA LEU A 193 13.18 -9.82 3.98
C LEU A 193 14.58 -9.41 4.40
N VAL A 194 14.72 -8.60 5.46
CA VAL A 194 16.01 -8.19 6.02
C VAL A 194 16.82 -9.42 6.41
N THR A 195 16.24 -10.36 7.15
CA THR A 195 16.94 -11.59 7.54
C THR A 195 17.37 -12.43 6.34
N LYS A 196 16.57 -12.48 5.25
CA LYS A 196 16.95 -13.17 4.01
C LYS A 196 18.12 -12.48 3.31
N LEU A 197 18.13 -11.15 3.27
CA LEU A 197 19.20 -10.35 2.68
C LEU A 197 20.50 -10.49 3.47
N GLU A 198 20.44 -10.47 4.80
CA GLU A 198 21.60 -10.71 5.67
C GLU A 198 22.24 -12.07 5.41
N ARG A 199 21.43 -13.14 5.30
CA ARG A 199 21.93 -14.47 4.94
C ARG A 199 22.57 -14.51 3.55
N ASN A 200 21.97 -13.83 2.56
CA ASN A 200 22.52 -13.77 1.21
C ASN A 200 23.84 -13.00 1.17
N LEU A 201 23.92 -11.88 1.90
CA LEU A 201 25.14 -11.08 2.01
C LEU A 201 26.26 -11.88 2.66
N ASN A 202 25.97 -12.58 3.76
CA ASN A 202 26.94 -13.48 4.40
C ASN A 202 27.43 -14.57 3.44
N ALA A 203 26.54 -15.20 2.67
CA ALA A 203 26.94 -16.20 1.68
C ALA A 203 27.85 -15.62 0.58
N LYS A 204 27.53 -14.42 0.08
CA LYS A 204 28.38 -13.71 -0.89
C LYS A 204 29.73 -13.32 -0.30
N GLN A 205 29.77 -12.91 0.95
CA GLN A 205 31.01 -12.57 1.65
C GLN A 205 31.92 -13.79 1.75
N VAL A 206 31.40 -14.94 2.21
CA VAL A 206 32.16 -16.21 2.29
C VAL A 206 32.68 -16.62 0.91
N PHE A 207 31.87 -16.45 -0.14
CA PHE A 207 32.31 -16.74 -1.52
C PHE A 207 33.45 -15.81 -1.96
N CYS A 208 33.34 -14.51 -1.71
CA CYS A 208 34.41 -13.55 -2.01
C CYS A 208 35.70 -13.87 -1.24
N GLU A 209 35.61 -14.18 0.05
CA GLU A 209 36.75 -14.61 0.86
C GLU A 209 37.41 -15.86 0.26
N THR A 210 36.61 -16.86 -0.14
CA THR A 210 37.11 -18.08 -0.81
C THR A 210 37.86 -17.74 -2.10
N VAL A 211 37.26 -16.94 -2.98
CA VAL A 211 37.89 -16.53 -4.25
C VAL A 211 39.18 -15.76 -4.01
N VAL A 212 39.23 -14.86 -3.02
CA VAL A 212 40.45 -14.13 -2.67
C VAL A 212 41.55 -15.08 -2.21
N THR A 213 41.22 -16.03 -1.32
CA THR A 213 42.22 -17.01 -0.85
C THR A 213 42.75 -17.90 -1.98
N GLU A 214 41.90 -18.31 -2.92
CA GLU A 214 42.31 -19.10 -4.08
C GLU A 214 43.17 -18.28 -5.05
N ASN A 215 42.83 -17.00 -5.26
CA ASN A 215 43.62 -16.09 -6.08
C ASN A 215 45.02 -15.84 -5.49
N ASP A 216 45.11 -15.65 -4.17
CA ASP A 216 46.38 -15.52 -3.46
C ASP A 216 47.21 -16.80 -3.56
N SER A 217 46.59 -17.98 -3.48
CA SER A 217 47.25 -19.26 -3.71
C SER A 217 47.83 -19.37 -5.12
N LEU A 218 47.02 -19.09 -6.15
CA LEU A 218 47.45 -19.13 -7.55
C LEU A 218 48.55 -18.11 -7.85
N LYS A 219 48.49 -16.92 -7.24
CA LYS A 219 49.52 -15.89 -7.35
C LYS A 219 50.84 -16.37 -6.77
N ASN A 220 50.82 -17.05 -5.63
CA ASN A 220 52.01 -17.64 -5.02
C ASN A 220 52.59 -18.77 -5.89
N GLU A 221 51.76 -19.62 -6.48
CA GLU A 221 52.20 -20.66 -7.42
C GLU A 221 52.84 -20.07 -8.69
N LEU A 222 52.23 -19.05 -9.29
CA LEU A 222 52.78 -18.36 -10.45
C LEU A 222 54.11 -17.67 -10.15
N GLN A 223 54.24 -17.09 -8.94
CA GLN A 223 55.49 -16.48 -8.49
C GLN A 223 56.60 -17.53 -8.33
N SER A 224 56.27 -18.68 -7.73
CA SER A 224 57.20 -19.83 -7.64
C SER A 224 57.66 -20.32 -9.02
N LEU A 225 56.73 -20.51 -9.96
CA LEU A 225 57.06 -20.93 -11.33
C LEU A 225 57.94 -19.90 -12.07
N ARG A 226 57.71 -18.60 -11.83
CA ARG A 226 58.55 -17.53 -12.37
C ARG A 226 59.96 -17.63 -11.80
N ASP A 227 60.11 -17.78 -10.50
CA ASP A 227 61.41 -17.86 -9.82
C ASP A 227 62.19 -19.11 -10.27
N ASP A 228 61.52 -20.24 -10.45
CA ASP A 228 62.09 -21.47 -11.04
C ASP A 228 62.56 -21.26 -12.48
N ARG A 229 61.78 -20.55 -13.30
CA ARG A 229 62.15 -20.25 -14.69
C ARG A 229 63.35 -19.31 -14.76
N VAL A 230 63.39 -18.29 -13.92
CA VAL A 230 64.54 -17.37 -13.82
C VAL A 230 65.80 -18.14 -13.42
N THR A 231 65.69 -19.04 -12.46
CA THR A 231 66.81 -19.88 -12.02
C THR A 231 67.32 -20.79 -13.13
N ARG A 232 66.41 -21.49 -13.85
CA ARG A 232 66.78 -22.32 -15.01
C ARG A 232 67.44 -21.53 -16.14
N VAL A 233 66.92 -20.36 -16.49
CA VAL A 233 67.51 -19.50 -17.52
C VAL A 233 68.88 -19.01 -17.10
N ARG A 234 69.07 -18.65 -15.82
CA ARG A 234 70.36 -18.25 -15.27
C ARG A 234 71.39 -19.38 -15.39
N ASP A 235 71.00 -20.62 -15.10
CA ASP A 235 71.88 -21.78 -15.18
C ASP A 235 72.21 -22.17 -16.62
N LEU A 236 71.25 -22.12 -17.54
CA LEU A 236 71.50 -22.30 -18.97
C LEU A 236 72.45 -21.24 -19.53
N LYS A 237 72.26 -19.96 -19.17
CA LYS A 237 73.14 -18.87 -19.59
C LYS A 237 74.57 -19.09 -19.07
N ARG A 238 74.71 -19.59 -17.84
CA ARG A 238 76.01 -19.95 -17.26
C ARG A 238 76.66 -21.12 -18.01
N GLY A 239 75.89 -22.16 -18.32
CA GLY A 239 76.36 -23.31 -19.11
C GLY A 239 76.78 -22.93 -20.53
N LEU A 240 76.00 -22.08 -21.21
CA LEU A 240 76.34 -21.54 -22.53
C LEU A 240 77.60 -20.66 -22.48
N GLY A 241 77.76 -19.83 -21.45
CA GLY A 241 78.99 -19.06 -21.24
C GLY A 241 80.23 -19.97 -21.08
N GLN A 242 80.10 -21.09 -20.38
CA GLN A 242 81.16 -22.09 -20.26
C GLN A 242 81.45 -22.80 -21.60
N LEU A 243 80.42 -23.17 -22.36
CA LEU A 243 80.56 -23.76 -23.70
C LEU A 243 81.24 -22.81 -24.70
N SER A 244 80.95 -21.50 -24.62
CA SER A 244 81.61 -20.47 -25.43
C SER A 244 83.10 -20.31 -25.12
N THR A 245 83.58 -20.80 -23.97
CA THR A 245 85.01 -20.80 -23.62
C THR A 245 85.74 -22.08 -24.03
N GLN A 246 85.03 -23.09 -24.54
CA GLN A 246 85.68 -24.27 -25.11
C GLN A 246 86.39 -23.93 -26.43
N PRO A 247 87.62 -24.43 -26.63
CA PRO A 247 88.45 -24.08 -27.77
C PRO A 247 87.84 -24.48 -29.13
N ASP A 248 87.09 -25.59 -29.19
CA ASP A 248 86.48 -26.08 -30.44
C ASP A 248 85.29 -25.22 -30.89
N VAL A 249 84.42 -24.81 -29.95
CA VAL A 249 83.29 -23.92 -30.22
C VAL A 249 83.77 -22.52 -30.61
N ARG A 250 84.85 -22.04 -29.96
CA ARG A 250 85.48 -20.76 -30.26
C ARG A 250 86.13 -20.76 -31.65
N ARG A 251 86.70 -21.89 -32.08
CA ARG A 251 87.26 -22.09 -33.43
C ARG A 251 86.17 -22.05 -34.52
N ILE A 252 85.00 -22.65 -34.26
CA ILE A 252 83.85 -22.62 -35.17
C ILE A 252 83.22 -21.22 -35.24
N LEU A 253 83.03 -20.55 -34.10
CA LEU A 253 82.51 -19.17 -34.10
C LEU A 253 83.43 -18.20 -34.85
N ASN A 254 84.75 -18.35 -34.70
CA ASN A 254 85.70 -17.55 -35.46
C ASN A 254 85.70 -17.88 -36.96
N GLN A 255 85.47 -19.14 -37.38
CA GLN A 255 85.31 -19.48 -38.80
C GLN A 255 84.06 -18.90 -39.47
N VAL A 256 83.01 -18.59 -38.69
CA VAL A 256 81.76 -17.99 -39.22
C VAL A 256 81.85 -16.46 -39.29
N TYR A 257 82.68 -15.83 -38.45
CA TYR A 257 82.85 -14.37 -38.43
C TYR A 257 84.14 -13.87 -39.11
N ASP A 258 85.14 -14.73 -39.32
CA ASP A 258 86.38 -14.43 -40.06
C ASP A 258 86.35 -15.03 -41.48
N THR A 259 85.35 -14.68 -42.28
CA THR A 259 85.53 -14.60 -43.75
C THR A 259 85.90 -13.16 -44.07
N PRO A 260 87.20 -12.84 -44.26
CA PRO A 260 87.62 -11.56 -44.79
C PRO A 260 87.48 -11.59 -46.32
N ASP A 261 86.99 -10.50 -46.87
CA ASP A 261 87.10 -10.15 -48.29
C ASP A 261 86.51 -11.16 -49.28
N GLY A 262 85.18 -11.11 -49.40
CA GLY A 262 84.51 -11.35 -50.66
C GLY A 262 84.13 -10.01 -51.28
N ASP A 263 85.10 -9.33 -51.90
CA ASP A 263 84.81 -8.28 -52.88
C ASP A 263 83.83 -8.85 -53.92
N PRO A 264 82.68 -8.20 -54.17
CA PRO A 264 81.82 -8.56 -55.29
C PRO A 264 82.43 -8.00 -56.58
N GLU A 265 83.54 -8.60 -57.03
CA GLU A 265 84.09 -8.33 -58.35
C GLU A 265 83.20 -9.00 -59.42
N GLU A 266 82.59 -8.14 -60.22
CA GLU A 266 82.40 -8.28 -61.66
C GLU A 266 82.11 -9.68 -62.23
N TYR A 267 80.84 -10.10 -62.13
CA TYR A 267 80.20 -10.90 -63.18
C TYR A 267 78.83 -10.29 -63.54
N ALA A 268 78.84 -9.04 -64.02
CA ALA A 268 77.63 -8.38 -64.55
C ALA A 268 77.59 -8.48 -66.08
N SER A 269 77.33 -9.69 -66.57
CA SER A 269 76.78 -9.93 -67.91
C SER A 269 75.95 -11.22 -67.85
N SER A 270 74.94 -11.23 -66.99
CA SER A 270 73.90 -12.25 -66.97
C SER A 270 72.57 -11.53 -66.84
N GLU A 271 71.59 -11.91 -67.67
CA GLU A 271 70.18 -11.46 -67.57
C GLU A 271 69.67 -11.48 -66.12
N GLU A 272 70.19 -12.38 -65.29
CA GLU A 272 69.88 -12.48 -63.86
C GLU A 272 70.24 -11.23 -63.04
N HIS A 273 71.33 -10.54 -63.37
CA HIS A 273 71.72 -9.34 -62.61
C HIS A 273 70.85 -8.13 -62.96
N THR A 274 70.32 -8.09 -64.19
CA THR A 274 69.31 -7.10 -64.60
C THR A 274 67.95 -7.40 -64.00
N THR A 275 67.52 -8.67 -63.96
CA THR A 275 66.24 -9.05 -63.35
C THR A 275 66.25 -8.86 -61.83
N LEU A 276 67.36 -9.21 -61.15
CA LEU A 276 67.54 -8.93 -59.72
C LEU A 276 67.53 -7.42 -59.42
N LYS A 277 68.14 -6.60 -60.27
CA LYS A 277 68.13 -5.14 -60.10
C LYS A 277 66.72 -4.55 -60.29
N GLU A 278 65.94 -5.11 -61.21
CA GLU A 278 64.52 -4.77 -61.40
C GLU A 278 63.66 -5.23 -60.22
N GLU A 279 63.87 -6.44 -59.69
CA GLU A 279 63.19 -6.95 -58.50
C GLU A 279 63.53 -6.14 -57.25
N VAL A 280 64.80 -5.79 -57.02
CA VAL A 280 65.21 -4.92 -55.92
C VAL A 280 64.57 -3.54 -56.07
N SER A 281 64.49 -2.99 -57.28
CA SER A 281 63.82 -1.71 -57.54
C SER A 281 62.30 -1.79 -57.30
N LYS A 282 61.67 -2.93 -57.61
CA LYS A 282 60.26 -3.19 -57.34
C LYS A 282 60.00 -3.32 -55.84
N LEU A 283 60.80 -4.12 -55.13
CA LEU A 283 60.72 -4.31 -53.69
C LEU A 283 60.97 -3.00 -52.93
N THR A 284 61.89 -2.16 -53.41
CA THR A 284 62.14 -0.84 -52.81
C THR A 284 60.92 0.06 -52.93
N ARG A 285 60.27 0.09 -54.10
CA ARG A 285 59.00 0.82 -54.30
C ARG A 285 57.86 0.27 -53.45
N GLU A 286 57.75 -1.05 -53.31
CA GLU A 286 56.76 -1.68 -52.44
C GLU A 286 57.02 -1.35 -50.95
N LEU A 287 58.29 -1.29 -50.54
CA LEU A 287 58.68 -0.93 -49.17
C LEU A 287 58.33 0.54 -48.86
N GLU A 288 58.61 1.46 -49.79
CA GLU A 288 58.24 2.86 -49.68
C GLU A 288 56.71 3.06 -49.65
N ALA A 289 55.97 2.34 -50.49
CA ALA A 289 54.51 2.34 -50.47
C ALA A 289 53.96 1.82 -49.13
N LYS A 290 54.53 0.73 -48.60
CA LYS A 290 54.15 0.19 -47.28
C LYS A 290 54.54 1.11 -46.13
N ALA A 291 55.65 1.83 -46.24
CA ALA A 291 56.04 2.85 -45.27
C ALA A 291 55.05 4.03 -45.27
N ALA A 292 54.60 4.48 -46.44
CA ALA A 292 53.57 5.51 -46.57
C ALA A 292 52.21 5.07 -46.00
N GLU A 293 51.77 3.85 -46.31
CA GLU A 293 50.55 3.26 -45.72
C GLU A 293 50.62 3.19 -44.18
N ARG A 294 51.79 2.83 -43.64
CA ARG A 294 52.01 2.77 -42.19
C ARG A 294 51.92 4.16 -41.55
N GLU A 295 52.48 5.19 -42.19
CA GLU A 295 52.43 6.56 -41.69
C GLU A 295 51.00 7.10 -41.68
N GLU A 296 50.24 6.83 -42.75
CA GLU A 296 48.80 7.17 -42.82
C GLU A 296 48.00 6.48 -41.71
N PHE A 297 48.29 5.19 -41.46
CA PHE A 297 47.64 4.45 -40.38
C PHE A 297 47.97 5.04 -38.99
N ILE A 298 49.21 5.48 -38.75
CA ILE A 298 49.62 6.13 -37.50
C ILE A 298 48.86 7.44 -37.29
N VAL A 299 48.71 8.26 -38.33
CA VAL A 299 47.95 9.51 -38.26
C VAL A 299 46.49 9.25 -37.90
N GLU A 300 45.85 8.28 -38.58
CA GLU A 300 44.44 7.93 -38.30
C GLU A 300 44.26 7.34 -36.90
N LEU A 301 45.23 6.54 -36.41
CA LEU A 301 45.18 5.95 -35.07
C LEU A 301 45.33 7.04 -33.98
N ASN A 302 46.21 8.02 -34.20
CA ASN A 302 46.34 9.18 -33.31
C ASN A 302 45.05 10.02 -33.31
N ARG A 303 44.46 10.27 -34.49
CA ARG A 303 43.18 10.99 -34.61
C ARG A 303 42.07 10.30 -33.81
N ARG A 304 41.89 8.98 -33.98
CA ARG A 304 40.90 8.20 -33.22
C ARG A 304 41.16 8.21 -31.71
N LYS A 305 42.43 8.13 -31.30
CA LYS A 305 42.81 8.20 -29.88
C LYS A 305 42.43 9.54 -29.27
N GLU A 306 42.58 10.62 -30.02
CA GLU A 306 42.24 11.98 -29.58
C GLU A 306 40.71 12.15 -29.46
N GLU A 307 39.95 11.65 -30.44
CA GLU A 307 38.48 11.60 -30.39
C GLU A 307 37.97 10.79 -29.19
N GLN A 308 38.56 9.61 -28.95
CA GLN A 308 38.23 8.78 -27.79
C GLN A 308 38.49 9.51 -26.48
N THR A 309 39.61 10.24 -26.39
CA THR A 309 39.98 11.01 -25.19
C THR A 309 39.00 12.15 -24.95
N GLN A 310 38.60 12.88 -26.01
CA GLN A 310 37.59 13.93 -25.91
C GLN A 310 36.23 13.38 -25.48
N SER A 311 35.80 12.25 -26.06
CA SER A 311 34.56 11.56 -25.68
C SER A 311 34.56 11.14 -24.21
N ASN A 312 35.65 10.52 -23.74
CA ASN A 312 35.80 10.11 -22.35
C ASN A 312 35.77 11.31 -21.38
N ASN A 313 36.43 12.42 -21.75
CA ASN A 313 36.42 13.65 -20.94
C ASN A 313 35.01 14.24 -20.85
N LEU A 314 34.27 14.25 -21.96
CA LEU A 314 32.88 14.72 -21.99
C LEU A 314 31.97 13.84 -21.12
N HIS A 315 32.09 12.51 -21.23
CA HIS A 315 31.32 11.59 -20.39
C HIS A 315 31.66 11.74 -18.91
N THR A 316 32.93 11.93 -18.57
CA THR A 316 33.37 12.16 -17.19
C THR A 316 32.81 13.48 -16.64
N ALA A 317 32.78 14.53 -17.45
CA ALA A 317 32.16 15.81 -17.06
C ALA A 317 30.65 15.69 -16.86
N GLN A 318 29.96 14.95 -17.74
CA GLN A 318 28.52 14.68 -17.60
C GLN A 318 28.22 13.90 -16.31
N LEU A 319 28.99 12.84 -16.01
CA LEU A 319 28.86 12.07 -14.76
C LEU A 319 29.02 12.96 -13.53
N LYS A 320 30.06 13.80 -13.49
CA LYS A 320 30.24 14.75 -12.37
C LYS A 320 29.06 15.71 -12.22
N SER A 321 28.57 16.27 -13.33
CA SER A 321 27.41 17.18 -13.28
C SER A 321 26.14 16.48 -12.76
N PHE A 322 25.98 15.19 -13.09
CA PHE A 322 24.86 14.39 -12.63
C PHE A 322 24.97 14.05 -11.13
N GLU A 323 26.16 13.69 -10.66
CA GLU A 323 26.45 13.45 -9.24
C GLU A 323 26.22 14.71 -8.39
N GLU A 324 26.67 15.87 -8.86
CA GLU A 324 26.42 17.17 -8.21
C GLU A 324 24.92 17.50 -8.15
N GLY A 325 24.19 17.26 -9.25
CA GLY A 325 22.74 17.42 -9.30
C GLY A 325 22.00 16.49 -8.33
N GLN A 326 22.41 15.23 -8.24
CA GLN A 326 21.86 14.26 -7.31
C GLN A 326 22.12 14.67 -5.85
N ALA A 327 23.34 15.13 -5.54
CA ALA A 327 23.70 15.62 -4.21
C ALA A 327 22.92 16.89 -3.82
N GLN A 328 22.62 17.77 -4.78
CA GLN A 328 21.78 18.94 -4.54
C GLN A 328 20.33 18.54 -4.25
N MET A 329 19.77 17.60 -5.02
CA MET A 329 18.40 17.11 -4.81
C MET A 329 18.26 16.40 -3.46
N LEU A 330 19.24 15.59 -3.05
CA LEU A 330 19.25 14.95 -1.73
C LEU A 330 19.27 15.98 -0.60
N ARG A 331 20.06 17.05 -0.73
CA ARG A 331 20.06 18.16 0.25
C ARG A 331 18.70 18.85 0.35
N GLN A 332 18.03 19.07 -0.78
CA GLN A 332 16.68 19.64 -0.79
C GLN A 332 15.65 18.71 -0.13
N LEU A 333 15.73 17.40 -0.41
CA LEU A 333 14.87 16.40 0.22
C LEU A 333 15.07 16.36 1.75
N HIS A 334 16.30 16.43 2.23
CA HIS A 334 16.59 16.51 3.66
C HIS A 334 16.03 17.79 4.28
N ALA A 335 16.24 18.95 3.66
CA ALA A 335 15.69 20.21 4.17
C ALA A 335 14.16 20.18 4.26
N LEU A 336 13.48 19.70 3.22
CA LEU A 336 12.02 19.55 3.22
C LEU A 336 11.52 18.52 4.25
N SER A 337 12.29 17.46 4.47
CA SER A 337 12.01 16.47 5.52
C SER A 337 12.09 17.11 6.91
N ASP A 338 13.12 17.91 7.16
CA ASP A 338 13.31 18.61 8.43
C ASP A 338 12.18 19.61 8.68
N GLU A 339 11.83 20.45 7.68
CA GLU A 339 10.67 21.35 7.73
C GLU A 339 9.37 20.60 8.03
N LEU A 340 9.15 19.44 7.40
CA LEU A 340 7.96 18.63 7.66
C LEU A 340 7.93 18.11 9.10
N THR A 341 9.07 17.75 9.68
CA THR A 341 9.13 17.31 11.08
C THR A 341 8.87 18.45 12.06
N GLU A 342 9.33 19.67 11.73
CA GLU A 342 9.06 20.87 12.52
C GLU A 342 7.56 21.21 12.51
N VAL A 343 6.94 21.25 11.33
CA VAL A 343 5.50 21.49 11.18
C VAL A 343 4.66 20.44 11.93
N LYS A 344 5.09 19.17 11.95
CA LYS A 344 4.41 18.12 12.73
C LYS A 344 4.49 18.37 14.24
N ARG A 345 5.64 18.85 14.73
CA ARG A 345 5.82 19.20 16.14
C ARG A 345 4.95 20.38 16.53
N ASP A 346 4.97 21.46 15.73
CA ASP A 346 4.13 22.64 15.93
C ASP A 346 2.65 22.29 15.94
N ARG A 347 2.21 21.40 15.05
CA ARG A 347 0.83 20.92 15.03
C ARG A 347 0.48 20.18 16.32
N ALA A 348 1.34 19.28 16.79
CA ALA A 348 1.11 18.55 18.03
C ALA A 348 1.03 19.50 19.24
N GLU A 349 1.87 20.53 19.28
CA GLU A 349 1.83 21.55 20.34
C GLU A 349 0.53 22.37 20.30
N LYS A 350 0.09 22.78 19.11
CA LYS A 350 -1.20 23.47 18.94
C LYS A 350 -2.40 22.60 19.31
N ASP A 351 -2.35 21.30 19.03
CA ASP A 351 -3.41 20.37 19.42
C ASP A 351 -3.50 20.23 20.96
N ILE A 352 -2.37 20.31 21.67
CA ILE A 352 -2.35 20.35 23.14
C ILE A 352 -2.97 21.66 23.63
N GLN A 353 -2.53 22.81 23.10
CA GLN A 353 -3.07 24.13 23.48
C GLN A 353 -4.58 24.24 23.21
N LEU A 354 -5.08 23.65 22.12
CA LEU A 354 -6.51 23.61 21.82
C LEU A 354 -7.29 22.84 22.89
N LYS A 355 -6.80 21.67 23.33
CA LYS A 355 -7.45 20.89 24.38
C LYS A 355 -7.46 21.62 25.73
N ASP A 356 -6.36 22.29 26.07
CA ASP A 356 -6.29 23.09 27.29
C ASP A 356 -7.29 24.25 27.26
N ASN A 357 -7.41 24.94 26.12
CA ASN A 357 -8.41 25.99 25.92
C ASN A 357 -9.85 25.46 25.97
N GLU A 358 -10.13 24.29 25.38
CA GLU A 358 -11.43 23.63 25.45
C GLU A 358 -11.80 23.28 26.90
N MET A 359 -10.84 22.73 27.66
CA MET A 359 -11.02 22.44 29.08
C MET A 359 -11.30 23.72 29.88
N GLU A 360 -10.57 24.80 29.64
CA GLU A 360 -10.80 26.09 30.31
C GLU A 360 -12.18 26.68 29.98
N GLN A 361 -12.59 26.61 28.71
CA GLN A 361 -13.93 27.03 28.29
C GLN A 361 -15.03 26.24 28.98
N GLU A 362 -14.85 24.92 29.13
CA GLU A 362 -15.82 24.06 29.82
C GLU A 362 -15.90 24.38 31.31
N LEU A 363 -14.76 24.64 31.98
CA LEU A 363 -14.75 25.09 33.37
C LEU A 363 -15.47 26.44 33.55
N MET A 364 -15.24 27.39 32.65
CA MET A 364 -15.95 28.67 32.67
C MET A 364 -17.45 28.50 32.43
N ARG A 365 -17.85 27.63 31.50
CA ARG A 365 -19.25 27.34 31.22
C ARG A 365 -19.96 26.76 32.45
N ASN A 366 -19.34 25.79 33.11
CA ASN A 366 -19.86 25.19 34.34
C ASN A 366 -19.99 26.23 35.48
N ALA A 367 -19.03 27.14 35.61
CA ALA A 367 -19.12 28.22 36.60
C ALA A 367 -20.28 29.18 36.29
N LEU A 368 -20.46 29.57 35.03
CA LEU A 368 -21.57 30.42 34.60
C LEU A 368 -22.94 29.75 34.82
N GLU A 369 -23.05 28.46 34.53
CA GLU A 369 -24.26 27.68 34.80
C GLU A 369 -24.58 27.65 36.31
N GLY A 370 -23.55 27.48 37.16
CA GLY A 370 -23.69 27.59 38.61
C GLY A 370 -24.28 28.93 39.04
N TYR A 371 -23.71 30.04 38.56
CA TYR A 371 -24.24 31.37 38.86
C TYR A 371 -25.67 31.58 38.33
N GLU A 372 -25.98 31.09 37.14
CA GLU A 372 -27.34 31.20 36.58
C GLU A 372 -28.36 30.47 37.45
N ASN A 373 -28.00 29.28 37.96
CA ASN A 373 -28.84 28.51 38.87
C ASN A 373 -29.02 29.22 40.22
N ASP A 374 -27.97 29.82 40.77
CA ASP A 374 -28.05 30.63 42.00
C ASP A 374 -29.00 31.82 41.80
N PHE A 375 -28.89 32.56 40.69
CA PHE A 375 -29.80 33.66 40.37
C PHE A 375 -31.25 33.20 40.17
N LYS A 376 -31.46 32.01 39.59
CA LYS A 376 -32.80 31.40 39.46
C LYS A 376 -33.39 31.09 40.83
N MET A 377 -32.59 30.49 41.72
CA MET A 377 -33.00 30.18 43.09
C MET A 377 -33.31 31.45 43.88
N GLU A 378 -32.43 32.44 43.85
CA GLU A 378 -32.65 33.73 44.52
C GLU A 378 -33.94 34.42 44.03
N ARG A 379 -34.20 34.37 42.71
CA ARG A 379 -35.44 34.90 42.13
C ARG A 379 -36.68 34.14 42.63
N GLN A 380 -36.62 32.82 42.72
CA GLN A 380 -37.72 32.01 43.25
C GLN A 380 -37.97 32.30 44.73
N GLU A 381 -36.91 32.39 45.54
CA GLU A 381 -37.00 32.75 46.96
C GLU A 381 -37.59 34.14 47.16
N LYS A 382 -37.20 35.11 46.33
CA LYS A 382 -37.78 36.46 46.34
C LYS A 382 -39.27 36.45 46.02
N VAL A 383 -39.69 35.69 45.00
CA VAL A 383 -41.12 35.54 44.64
C VAL A 383 -41.89 34.90 45.80
N LYS A 384 -41.34 33.86 46.42
CA LYS A 384 -41.94 33.21 47.59
C LYS A 384 -42.08 34.18 48.77
N ALA A 385 -41.02 34.92 49.11
CA ALA A 385 -41.04 35.90 50.19
C ALA A 385 -42.07 37.02 49.96
N LEU A 386 -42.25 37.47 48.71
CA LEU A 386 -43.29 38.43 48.35
C LEU A 386 -44.70 37.85 48.53
N SER A 387 -44.92 36.61 48.09
CA SER A 387 -46.19 35.90 48.30
C SER A 387 -46.51 35.71 49.79
N ASP A 388 -45.53 35.29 50.59
CA ASP A 388 -45.69 35.12 52.04
C ASP A 388 -46.02 36.46 52.72
N ARG A 389 -45.33 37.55 52.32
CA ARG A 389 -45.62 38.90 52.79
C ARG A 389 -47.05 39.35 52.44
N GLU A 390 -47.51 39.09 51.23
CA GLU A 390 -48.89 39.38 50.82
C GLU A 390 -49.89 38.59 51.66
N GLN A 391 -49.65 37.30 51.88
CA GLN A 391 -50.50 36.46 52.71
C GLN A 391 -50.60 37.01 54.14
N VAL A 392 -49.46 37.31 54.77
CA VAL A 392 -49.42 37.89 56.12
C VAL A 392 -50.14 39.24 56.15
N SER A 393 -50.03 40.07 55.11
CA SER A 393 -50.79 41.32 55.03
C SER A 393 -52.30 41.07 55.00
N ARG A 394 -52.77 40.09 54.21
CA ARG A 394 -54.19 39.71 54.17
C ARG A 394 -54.68 39.18 55.52
N GLU A 395 -53.90 38.31 56.17
CA GLU A 395 -54.22 37.79 57.51
C GLU A 395 -54.28 38.92 58.55
N ARG A 396 -53.33 39.85 58.54
CA ARG A 396 -53.34 41.04 59.40
C ARG A 396 -54.62 41.86 59.19
N ASP A 397 -55.02 42.08 57.94
CA ASP A 397 -56.22 42.86 57.63
C ASP A 397 -57.49 42.13 58.07
N GLN A 398 -57.55 40.79 57.95
CA GLN A 398 -58.63 39.96 58.51
C GLN A 398 -58.68 40.05 60.05
N PHE A 399 -57.54 39.96 60.72
CA PHE A 399 -57.48 40.13 62.19
C PHE A 399 -57.93 41.52 62.61
N LYS A 400 -57.55 42.56 61.87
CA LYS A 400 -57.98 43.93 62.13
C LYS A 400 -59.50 44.09 62.00
N GLN A 401 -60.09 43.52 60.96
CA GLN A 401 -61.55 43.51 60.78
C GLN A 401 -62.26 42.76 61.92
N ARG A 402 -61.76 41.57 62.27
CA ARG A 402 -62.30 40.77 63.38
C ARG A 402 -62.20 41.48 64.72
N PHE A 403 -61.08 42.13 65.00
CA PHE A 403 -60.91 42.94 66.20
C PHE A 403 -61.92 44.09 66.27
N GLU A 404 -62.15 44.80 65.18
CA GLU A 404 -63.13 45.89 65.15
C GLU A 404 -64.57 45.36 65.33
N GLN A 405 -64.91 44.20 64.76
CA GLN A 405 -66.18 43.52 65.01
C GLN A 405 -66.36 43.17 66.50
N LEU A 406 -65.38 42.49 67.10
CA LEU A 406 -65.39 42.15 68.53
C LEU A 406 -65.49 43.39 69.42
N LYS A 407 -64.86 44.50 69.03
CA LYS A 407 -64.95 45.78 69.73
C LYS A 407 -66.37 46.36 69.64
N GLN A 408 -67.03 46.30 68.49
CA GLN A 408 -68.44 46.70 68.35
C GLN A 408 -69.38 45.81 69.17
N GLU A 409 -69.18 44.49 69.14
CA GLU A 409 -69.92 43.54 69.96
C GLU A 409 -69.74 43.83 71.45
N HIS A 410 -68.50 44.08 71.90
CA HIS A 410 -68.20 44.45 73.29
C HIS A 410 -68.90 45.76 73.70
N ILE A 411 -68.92 46.78 72.84
CA ILE A 411 -69.67 48.03 73.09
C ILE A 411 -71.16 47.73 73.22
N GLY A 412 -71.73 46.93 72.31
CA GLY A 412 -73.14 46.54 72.35
C GLY A 412 -73.51 45.75 73.60
N LEU A 413 -72.68 44.79 74.00
CA LEU A 413 -72.85 44.02 75.24
C LEU A 413 -72.77 44.91 76.48
N ARG A 414 -71.81 45.84 76.54
CA ARG A 414 -71.72 46.80 77.65
C ARG A 414 -73.01 47.63 77.76
N GLN A 415 -73.51 48.17 76.65
CA GLN A 415 -74.75 48.94 76.63
C GLN A 415 -75.96 48.08 77.05
N ASN A 416 -76.00 46.81 76.64
CA ASN A 416 -77.06 45.89 77.02
C ASN A 416 -77.02 45.57 78.52
N ILE A 417 -75.84 45.31 79.08
CA ILE A 417 -75.63 45.10 80.51
C ILE A 417 -76.08 46.35 81.29
N GLU A 418 -75.69 47.54 80.86
CA GLU A 418 -76.09 48.80 81.49
C GLU A 418 -77.61 49.01 81.45
N ARG A 419 -78.26 48.63 80.34
CA ARG A 419 -79.72 48.62 80.22
C ARG A 419 -80.37 47.62 81.18
N MET A 420 -79.86 46.38 81.24
CA MET A 420 -80.37 45.36 82.17
C MET A 420 -80.20 45.79 83.62
N TYR A 421 -79.06 46.38 84.00
CA TYR A 421 -78.87 46.93 85.35
C TYR A 421 -79.87 48.06 85.61
N SER A 422 -80.09 48.97 84.66
CA SER A 422 -81.07 50.05 84.78
C SER A 422 -82.52 49.55 84.89
N GLU A 423 -82.85 48.43 84.23
CA GLU A 423 -84.16 47.76 84.34
C GLU A 423 -84.32 47.03 85.67
N ALA A 424 -83.29 46.30 86.12
CA ALA A 424 -83.26 45.67 87.43
C ALA A 424 -83.38 46.70 88.57
N GLN A 425 -82.75 47.87 88.43
CA GLN A 425 -82.87 48.98 89.39
C GLN A 425 -84.30 49.58 89.39
N ARG A 426 -84.95 49.68 88.22
CA ARG A 426 -86.36 50.08 88.10
C ARG A 426 -87.31 49.06 88.74
N GLN A 427 -87.04 47.76 88.60
CA GLN A 427 -87.81 46.71 89.27
C GLN A 427 -87.60 46.72 90.79
N HIS A 428 -86.39 47.00 91.28
CA HIS A 428 -86.13 47.20 92.70
C HIS A 428 -86.80 48.46 93.27
N ALA A 429 -87.00 49.51 92.48
CA ALA A 429 -87.72 50.73 92.89
C ALA A 429 -89.25 50.55 92.98
N GLN A 430 -89.83 49.52 92.36
CA GLN A 430 -91.27 49.21 92.40
C GLN A 430 -91.65 48.09 93.39
N GLY A 431 -90.69 47.56 94.16
CA GLY A 431 -90.90 46.46 95.11
C GLY A 431 -90.43 46.78 96.53
N GLN A 432 -90.99 47.80 97.18
CA GLN A 432 -90.93 47.94 98.64
C GLN A 432 -92.23 47.44 99.27
N ASN A 433 -92.25 46.17 99.69
CA ASN A 433 -92.90 45.78 100.95
C ASN A 433 -92.51 44.34 101.37
N ARG A 434 -91.96 44.27 102.60
CA ARG A 434 -91.79 43.13 103.52
C ARG A 434 -90.60 42.17 103.35
N LEU A 435 -89.68 42.30 104.32
CA LEU A 435 -88.87 41.25 104.98
C LEU A 435 -89.76 40.32 105.84
N PRO A 436 -89.32 39.15 106.39
CA PRO A 436 -87.93 38.74 106.69
C PRO A 436 -87.51 37.25 106.41
N THR A 437 -86.17 37.03 106.44
CA THR A 437 -85.28 35.86 106.74
C THR A 437 -85.85 34.48 107.19
N PRO A 438 -85.06 33.36 107.29
CA PRO A 438 -83.74 32.98 106.74
C PRO A 438 -83.65 31.51 106.21
N SER A 439 -82.46 31.12 105.72
CA SER A 439 -81.82 29.78 105.82
C SER A 439 -81.73 28.87 104.59
N ARG A 440 -80.55 28.21 104.55
CA ARG A 440 -80.16 26.92 103.94
C ARG A 440 -79.60 26.87 102.51
N THR A 441 -78.27 26.70 102.48
CA THR A 441 -77.50 25.65 101.79
C THR A 441 -78.00 25.13 100.44
N CYS A 442 -77.15 25.24 99.42
CA CYS A 442 -76.68 24.07 98.65
C CYS A 442 -75.35 24.39 97.96
N ALA A 443 -74.39 23.49 98.16
CA ALA A 443 -73.16 23.39 97.40
C ALA A 443 -73.48 23.04 95.94
N ALA A 444 -72.77 23.64 94.99
CA ALA A 444 -72.63 23.10 93.65
C ALA A 444 -71.24 23.49 93.11
N GLN A 445 -70.47 22.44 92.85
CA GLN A 445 -69.13 22.45 92.30
C GLN A 445 -69.09 23.15 90.94
N VAL A 446 -68.14 24.06 90.74
CA VAL A 446 -67.60 24.34 89.39
C VAL A 446 -66.14 23.95 89.41
N GLN A 447 -65.90 22.93 88.62
CA GLN A 447 -64.65 22.22 88.41
C GLN A 447 -63.70 23.11 87.59
N GLU A 448 -62.57 23.51 88.17
CA GLU A 448 -61.37 23.83 87.40
C GLU A 448 -60.81 22.53 86.81
N PRO A 449 -60.33 22.57 85.55
CA PRO A 449 -59.12 21.80 85.28
C PRO A 449 -57.99 22.65 84.67
N TRP A 450 -56.94 22.84 85.48
CA TRP A 450 -55.52 22.56 85.22
C TRP A 450 -55.01 22.86 83.79
N GLN A 451 -54.17 23.88 83.58
CA GLN A 451 -52.71 23.79 83.74
C GLN A 451 -52.13 22.38 83.57
N GLN A 452 -51.61 22.09 82.38
CA GLN A 452 -50.53 21.11 82.23
C GLN A 452 -49.46 21.67 81.31
N VAL A 453 -48.43 22.22 81.96
CA VAL A 453 -47.12 22.52 81.40
C VAL A 453 -46.34 21.21 81.36
N HIS A 454 -45.92 20.80 80.17
CA HIS A 454 -44.76 19.95 79.88
C HIS A 454 -44.34 20.37 78.47
N GLN A 455 -43.33 21.23 78.23
CA GLN A 455 -41.90 21.10 78.52
C GLN A 455 -41.37 19.67 78.36
N SER A 456 -40.74 19.40 77.22
CA SER A 456 -39.63 18.45 77.04
C SER A 456 -39.09 18.50 75.60
N PRO A 457 -37.81 18.14 75.35
CA PRO A 457 -36.82 19.11 74.91
C PRO A 457 -36.12 18.77 73.58
N MET A 458 -35.40 19.77 73.06
CA MET A 458 -34.26 19.56 72.16
C MET A 458 -33.21 18.64 72.81
N ARG A 459 -32.76 17.60 72.10
CA ARG A 459 -31.37 17.11 72.21
C ARG A 459 -30.91 16.36 70.97
N ALA A 460 -29.69 16.70 70.54
CA ALA A 460 -28.91 16.10 69.48
C ALA A 460 -28.06 14.89 69.95
N ARG A 461 -27.81 13.93 69.03
CA ARG A 461 -26.59 13.11 68.77
C ARG A 461 -27.03 11.86 67.98
N ALA A 462 -26.57 11.64 66.75
CA ALA A 462 -25.25 11.19 66.28
C ALA A 462 -25.04 9.64 66.34
N PHE A 463 -24.79 9.08 65.15
CA PHE A 463 -24.11 7.82 64.75
C PHE A 463 -24.59 6.42 65.19
N GLY A 464 -24.51 5.49 64.20
CA GLY A 464 -24.57 4.03 64.34
C GLY A 464 -25.44 3.40 63.24
N MET A 465 -24.93 3.19 62.02
CA MET A 465 -24.44 1.88 61.52
C MET A 465 -25.21 0.67 62.06
N GLU A 466 -26.01 0.04 61.19
CA GLU A 466 -26.11 -1.42 61.19
C GLU A 466 -26.34 -1.94 59.77
N VAL A 467 -25.45 -2.85 59.40
CA VAL A 467 -25.37 -3.61 58.15
C VAL A 467 -26.32 -4.79 58.27
N LYS A 468 -27.06 -5.12 57.20
CA LYS A 468 -27.50 -6.50 56.96
C LYS A 468 -27.12 -6.91 55.55
N ALA A 469 -26.13 -7.80 55.50
CA ALA A 469 -25.79 -8.65 54.39
C ALA A 469 -26.25 -10.07 54.75
N ASP A 470 -26.90 -10.73 53.80
CA ASP A 470 -26.98 -12.18 53.58
C ASP A 470 -27.39 -12.26 52.08
N GLY A 471 -26.63 -12.74 51.10
CA GLY A 471 -25.49 -13.64 51.11
C GLY A 471 -25.96 -15.06 50.79
N HIS A 472 -26.16 -15.40 49.50
CA HIS A 472 -26.17 -16.77 48.97
C HIS A 472 -25.72 -16.74 47.48
N GLY A 473 -24.54 -17.28 47.19
CA GLY A 473 -24.23 -17.99 45.94
C GLY A 473 -24.04 -19.49 46.28
N PRO A 474 -23.43 -20.36 45.43
CA PRO A 474 -22.99 -20.24 44.03
C PRO A 474 -23.38 -21.50 43.17
N ASP A 475 -22.60 -21.79 42.12
CA ASP A 475 -22.55 -22.95 41.18
C ASP A 475 -23.37 -22.88 39.86
N VAL A 476 -22.75 -22.67 38.68
CA VAL A 476 -21.88 -23.56 37.84
C VAL A 476 -22.72 -24.47 36.92
N THR A 477 -22.69 -24.20 35.60
CA THR A 477 -22.42 -25.18 34.51
C THR A 477 -22.55 -24.56 33.10
N ASP A 478 -21.51 -24.80 32.28
CA ASP A 478 -21.46 -25.11 30.84
C ASP A 478 -21.95 -24.14 29.73
N CYS A 479 -20.97 -23.50 29.06
CA CYS A 479 -20.56 -23.64 27.64
C CYS A 479 -21.58 -23.64 26.45
N PRO A 480 -21.12 -23.37 25.20
CA PRO A 480 -21.65 -22.32 24.33
C PRO A 480 -22.48 -22.82 23.13
N THR A 481 -23.30 -21.94 22.55
CA THR A 481 -24.04 -22.23 21.31
C THR A 481 -23.55 -21.36 20.15
N SER A 482 -22.88 -22.02 19.20
CA SER A 482 -22.56 -21.53 17.86
C SER A 482 -23.81 -21.16 17.04
N PRO A 483 -23.73 -20.27 16.03
CA PRO A 483 -24.74 -20.18 14.99
C PRO A 483 -24.50 -21.21 13.85
N PRO A 484 -25.55 -21.58 13.11
CA PRO A 484 -25.59 -22.79 12.28
C PRO A 484 -24.99 -22.63 10.88
N LYS A 485 -24.47 -23.75 10.37
CA LYS A 485 -24.10 -24.01 8.98
C LYS A 485 -25.33 -24.40 8.14
N ASP A 486 -25.17 -24.20 6.84
CA ASP A 486 -25.89 -24.80 5.70
C ASP A 486 -27.11 -24.07 5.12
N ALA A 487 -26.83 -23.26 4.10
CA ALA A 487 -27.68 -23.12 2.92
C ALA A 487 -26.82 -23.09 1.65
N MET A 488 -26.75 -24.26 1.00
CA MET A 488 -26.31 -24.54 -0.37
C MET A 488 -26.36 -23.36 -1.35
N ARG A 489 -25.21 -23.03 -1.96
CA ARG A 489 -25.12 -22.68 -3.38
C ARG A 489 -24.04 -23.53 -4.04
N ARG A 490 -24.46 -24.47 -4.88
CA ARG A 490 -23.60 -25.17 -5.83
C ARG A 490 -23.08 -24.16 -6.85
N PHE A 491 -21.79 -23.83 -6.77
CA PHE A 491 -21.04 -23.37 -7.92
C PHE A 491 -20.16 -24.52 -8.38
N THR A 492 -20.52 -25.12 -9.51
CA THR A 492 -19.66 -26.04 -10.25
C THR A 492 -18.58 -25.21 -10.95
N SER A 493 -17.51 -24.88 -10.23
CA SER A 493 -16.26 -24.48 -10.88
C SER A 493 -15.49 -25.73 -11.24
N GLN A 494 -15.37 -26.01 -12.53
CA GLN A 494 -14.31 -26.86 -13.07
C GLN A 494 -12.97 -26.16 -12.80
N GLY A 495 -12.48 -26.30 -11.57
CA GLY A 495 -11.24 -25.72 -11.08
C GLY A 495 -10.10 -26.70 -11.24
N SER A 496 -9.02 -26.23 -11.86
CA SER A 496 -7.69 -26.84 -11.94
C SER A 496 -7.39 -27.79 -10.77
N GLN A 497 -7.22 -29.08 -11.07
CA GLN A 497 -6.74 -30.05 -10.10
C GLN A 497 -5.27 -29.75 -9.79
N LEU A 498 -4.93 -29.70 -8.50
CA LEU A 498 -3.59 -29.48 -8.00
C LEU A 498 -3.00 -30.81 -7.54
N GLN A 499 -1.71 -31.00 -7.79
CA GLN A 499 -1.00 -32.23 -7.45
C GLN A 499 -0.44 -32.13 -6.02
N CYS A 500 -0.72 -33.13 -5.19
CA CYS A 500 -0.11 -33.24 -3.87
C CYS A 500 1.40 -33.47 -4.02
N PRO A 501 2.27 -32.66 -3.39
CA PRO A 501 3.71 -32.83 -3.51
C PRO A 501 4.22 -34.12 -2.84
N ASN A 502 3.50 -34.65 -1.85
CA ASN A 502 3.91 -35.85 -1.10
C ASN A 502 3.56 -37.15 -1.83
N CYS A 503 2.32 -37.32 -2.31
CA CYS A 503 1.89 -38.58 -2.95
C CYS A 503 1.59 -38.45 -4.46
N ARG A 504 1.78 -37.27 -5.05
CA ARG A 504 1.57 -36.97 -6.48
C ARG A 504 0.15 -37.23 -7.02
N LYS A 505 -0.84 -37.49 -6.16
CA LYS A 505 -2.27 -37.61 -6.53
C LYS A 505 -2.88 -36.21 -6.77
N LEU A 506 -3.83 -36.14 -7.71
CA LEU A 506 -4.50 -34.89 -8.12
C LEU A 506 -5.76 -34.65 -7.30
N PHE A 507 -5.91 -33.44 -6.76
CA PHE A 507 -7.06 -33.05 -5.94
C PHE A 507 -7.65 -31.73 -6.40
N PRO A 508 -8.97 -31.53 -6.29
CA PRO A 508 -9.58 -30.21 -6.35
C PRO A 508 -8.94 -29.28 -5.31
N HIS A 509 -8.84 -27.99 -5.63
CA HIS A 509 -8.18 -26.97 -4.80
C HIS A 509 -8.61 -27.03 -3.33
N ASP A 510 -9.91 -27.24 -3.08
CA ASP A 510 -10.52 -27.21 -1.73
C ASP A 510 -10.25 -28.49 -0.91
N LEU A 511 -9.77 -29.56 -1.55
CA LEU A 511 -9.53 -30.86 -0.90
C LEU A 511 -8.03 -31.14 -0.68
N LEU A 512 -7.15 -30.44 -1.40
CA LEU A 512 -5.71 -30.64 -1.28
C LEU A 512 -5.19 -30.32 0.13
N GLU A 513 -5.67 -29.24 0.73
CA GLU A 513 -5.19 -28.77 2.04
C GLU A 513 -5.59 -29.70 3.21
N ASN A 514 -6.72 -30.40 3.07
CA ASN A 514 -7.11 -31.44 4.03
C ASN A 514 -6.27 -32.70 3.81
N HIS A 515 -6.07 -33.09 2.55
CA HIS A 515 -5.22 -34.24 2.23
C HIS A 515 -3.77 -34.05 2.68
N MET A 516 -3.17 -32.86 2.50
CA MET A 516 -1.79 -32.60 2.92
C MET A 516 -1.57 -32.69 4.43
N ARG A 517 -2.62 -32.53 5.26
CA ARG A 517 -2.50 -32.70 6.72
C ARG A 517 -2.34 -34.16 7.12
N ASP A 518 -2.96 -35.07 6.37
CA ASP A 518 -2.98 -36.50 6.68
C ASP A 518 -2.03 -37.33 5.79
N CYS A 519 -1.39 -36.71 4.78
CA CYS A 519 -0.55 -37.39 3.81
C CYS A 519 0.88 -37.59 4.34
N THR A 520 1.18 -38.79 4.82
CA THR A 520 2.50 -39.20 5.33
C THR A 520 3.52 -39.60 4.25
N GLY A 521 3.15 -39.54 2.96
CA GLY A 521 4.08 -39.78 1.85
C GLY A 521 4.43 -41.26 1.58
N ASP A 522 3.78 -42.20 2.26
CA ASP A 522 3.95 -43.64 2.04
C ASP A 522 2.89 -44.15 1.06
N ASP A 523 3.09 -43.91 -0.25
CA ASP A 523 2.45 -44.62 -1.37
C ASP A 523 3.17 -44.32 -2.70
#